data_AF-A0A7R9I2W3-F1
#
_entry.id   AF-A0A7R9I2W3-F1
#
_cell.length_a   1.000
_cell.length_b   1.000
_cell.length_c   1.000
_cell.angle_alpha   90.00
_cell.angle_beta   90.00
_cell.angle_gamma   90.00
#
_symmetry.space_group_name_H-M   'P 1'
#
loop_
_entity.id
_entity.type
_entity.pdbx_description
1 polymer ?
#
loop_
_entity_poly.entity_id
_entity_poly.type
_entity_poly.pdbx_seq_one_letter_code
_entity_poly.pdbx_strand_id
1 'polypeptide(L)'
;MTVLFYQNNFYSSITKSESEDCSIPWLKYLKEGLSSLGPESEQDFNQPPPESDKLYMSIGERDLIEVAHPAPLEGATKRQEGCPRLYLAPIASGRAVAREDQLRQQFSSQFGTLAFDSEFDAVVDSVIGNCRDSFVVLRGIADYKDGTRRKEWQPYASLVAASVMKAIICGMDAPADA
;
A
#
# COMPACT_ATOMS: atom_id res chain seq x y z
N MET A 1 4.30 2.74 6.41
CA MET A 1 3.03 2.56 5.69
C MET A 1 3.22 2.91 4.22
N THR A 2 2.88 1.97 3.35
CA THR A 2 3.16 2.00 1.90
C THR A 2 1.85 1.88 1.13
N VAL A 3 1.71 2.58 0.00
CA VAL A 3 0.68 2.29 -1.01
C VAL A 3 1.35 1.75 -2.26
N LEU A 4 0.84 0.66 -2.84
CA LEU A 4 1.40 0.01 -4.03
C LEU A 4 0.45 0.07 -5.23
N PHE A 5 1.03 0.27 -6.42
CA PHE A 5 0.32 0.47 -7.70
C PHE A 5 0.89 -0.43 -8.80
N TYR A 6 0.03 -0.91 -9.70
CA TYR A 6 0.41 -1.60 -10.95
C TYR A 6 -0.45 -1.11 -12.13
N GLN A 7 0.17 -0.52 -13.16
CA GLN A 7 -0.11 -0.77 -14.60
C GLN A 7 0.86 0.02 -15.52
N ASN A 8 1.23 -0.59 -16.65
CA ASN A 8 2.04 -0.01 -17.72
C ASN A 8 1.29 1.16 -18.42
N ASN A 9 2.02 2.24 -18.71
CA ASN A 9 1.63 3.50 -19.41
C ASN A 9 1.31 4.74 -18.55
N PHE A 10 1.15 4.65 -17.23
CA PHE A 10 0.96 5.83 -16.35
C PHE A 10 2.26 6.36 -15.70
N TYR A 11 3.41 5.84 -16.15
CA TYR A 11 4.71 5.99 -15.48
C TYR A 11 5.32 7.40 -15.49
N SER A 12 5.04 8.22 -16.52
CA SER A 12 5.80 9.47 -16.71
C SER A 12 5.23 10.69 -15.99
N SER A 13 3.95 10.67 -15.61
CA SER A 13 3.25 11.87 -15.12
C SER A 13 3.32 12.01 -13.60
N ILE A 14 3.45 10.92 -12.86
CA ILE A 14 3.51 10.94 -11.38
C ILE A 14 4.95 11.14 -10.87
N THR A 15 5.96 10.67 -11.59
CA THR A 15 7.39 10.75 -11.18
C THR A 15 8.08 12.06 -11.54
N LYS A 16 7.53 12.85 -12.48
CA LYS A 16 8.10 14.15 -12.89
C LYS A 16 7.96 15.26 -11.83
N SER A 17 7.26 15.03 -10.72
CA SER A 17 7.11 16.02 -9.65
C SER A 17 8.10 15.86 -8.49
N GLU A 18 9.22 15.15 -8.68
CA GLU A 18 10.32 15.07 -7.70
C GLU A 18 11.27 16.28 -7.75
N SER A 19 10.77 17.47 -8.09
CA SER A 19 11.49 18.74 -7.93
C SER A 19 10.74 19.63 -6.94
N GLU A 20 11.38 19.83 -5.79
CA GLU A 20 11.29 20.93 -4.81
C GLU A 20 9.99 21.78 -4.81
N ASP A 21 9.27 21.73 -3.67
CA ASP A 21 8.02 22.46 -3.37
C ASP A 21 6.78 22.10 -4.22
N CYS A 22 6.33 20.84 -4.09
CA CYS A 22 4.97 20.47 -4.47
C CYS A 22 4.30 19.70 -3.32
N SER A 23 3.30 20.32 -2.69
CA SER A 23 2.40 19.65 -1.76
C SER A 23 1.84 18.39 -2.43
N ILE A 24 2.30 17.22 -1.99
CA ILE A 24 1.87 15.94 -2.56
C ILE A 24 0.34 15.86 -2.45
N PRO A 25 -0.43 15.77 -3.56
CA PRO A 25 -1.88 15.97 -3.53
C PRO A 25 -2.61 15.02 -2.58
N TRP A 26 -2.17 13.76 -2.49
CA TRP A 26 -2.77 12.78 -1.61
C TRP A 26 -2.53 13.05 -0.11
N LEU A 27 -1.47 13.79 0.27
CA LEU A 27 -1.26 14.22 1.67
C LEU A 27 -2.31 15.26 2.09
N LYS A 28 -2.75 16.13 1.18
CA LYS A 28 -3.86 17.05 1.42
C LYS A 28 -5.14 16.27 1.71
N TYR A 29 -5.46 15.29 0.86
CA TYR A 29 -6.65 14.46 1.04
C TYR A 29 -6.61 13.57 2.28
N LEU A 30 -5.43 13.14 2.70
CA LEU A 30 -5.26 12.43 3.98
C LEU A 30 -5.65 13.31 5.17
N LYS A 31 -5.19 14.57 5.20
CA LYS A 31 -5.55 15.53 6.25
C LYS A 31 -7.04 15.86 6.27
N GLU A 32 -7.63 16.06 5.09
CA GLU A 32 -9.08 16.26 4.94
C GLU A 32 -9.88 15.05 5.44
N GLY A 33 -9.44 13.84 5.07
CA GLY A 33 -10.04 12.59 5.49
C GLY A 33 -9.98 12.38 7.00
N LEU A 34 -8.83 12.64 7.63
CA LEU A 34 -8.68 12.60 9.10
C LEU A 34 -9.60 13.59 9.80
N SER A 35 -9.76 14.80 9.25
CA SER A 35 -10.65 15.81 9.82
C SER A 35 -12.13 15.45 9.66
N SER A 36 -12.48 14.75 8.58
CA SER A 36 -13.86 14.33 8.28
C SER A 36 -14.27 13.07 9.04
N LEU A 37 -13.36 12.12 9.20
CA LEU A 37 -13.55 10.84 9.89
C LEU A 37 -13.16 10.94 11.37
N GLY A 38 -13.41 12.10 11.98
CA GLY A 38 -12.98 12.44 13.34
C GLY A 38 -13.51 11.50 14.45
N PRO A 39 -13.49 11.92 15.73
CA PRO A 39 -13.69 11.03 16.88
C PRO A 39 -15.04 10.31 16.98
N GLU A 40 -16.02 10.65 16.12
CA GLU A 40 -17.31 9.95 16.03
C GLU A 40 -17.26 8.67 15.18
N SER A 41 -16.15 8.42 14.48
CA SER A 41 -15.92 7.17 13.75
C SER A 41 -15.75 5.99 14.72
N GLU A 42 -16.31 4.83 14.38
CA GLU A 42 -16.08 3.57 15.10
C GLU A 42 -14.62 3.10 15.06
N GLN A 43 -13.86 3.55 14.04
CA GLN A 43 -12.47 3.20 13.80
C GLN A 43 -11.55 4.40 14.03
N ASP A 44 -10.37 4.16 14.61
CA ASP A 44 -9.32 5.17 14.74
C ASP A 44 -8.46 5.23 13.48
N PHE A 45 -8.64 6.30 12.69
CA PHE A 45 -7.90 6.53 11.46
C PHE A 45 -6.56 7.24 11.67
N ASN A 46 -6.19 7.62 12.89
CA ASN A 46 -4.90 8.24 13.16
C ASN A 46 -3.75 7.28 12.89
N GLN A 47 -2.58 7.83 12.58
CA GLN A 47 -1.38 7.01 12.45
C GLN A 47 -1.07 6.34 13.80
N PRO A 48 -0.99 4.99 13.86
CA PRO A 48 -0.63 4.32 15.10
C PRO A 48 0.78 4.68 15.58
N PRO A 49 1.08 4.51 16.88
CA PRO A 49 2.39 4.82 17.43
C PRO A 49 3.54 4.08 16.72
N PRO A 50 4.71 4.69 16.50
CA PRO A 50 5.84 4.03 15.83
C PRO A 50 6.25 2.70 16.50
N GLU A 51 6.07 2.56 17.80
CA GLU A 51 6.41 1.36 18.59
C GLU A 51 5.51 0.17 18.25
N SER A 52 4.34 0.42 17.64
CA SER A 52 3.45 -0.61 17.13
C SER A 52 3.89 -1.15 15.76
N ASP A 53 4.77 -0.44 15.05
CA ASP A 53 5.42 -0.90 13.82
C ASP A 53 6.58 -1.85 14.20
N LYS A 54 6.29 -3.14 14.31
CA LYS A 54 7.29 -4.21 14.61
C LYS A 54 7.44 -5.18 13.45
N LEU A 55 8.56 -5.86 13.30
CA LEU A 55 8.69 -6.92 12.29
C LEU A 55 8.80 -8.27 13.00
N TYR A 56 8.17 -9.30 12.44
CA TYR A 56 8.24 -10.66 12.99
C TYR A 56 8.79 -11.62 11.95
N MET A 57 9.66 -12.52 12.37
CA MET A 57 10.20 -13.59 11.55
C MET A 57 9.88 -14.95 12.17
N SER A 58 9.49 -15.90 11.33
CA SER A 58 9.21 -17.28 11.71
C SER A 58 10.52 -18.05 11.93
N ILE A 59 10.67 -18.69 13.09
CA ILE A 59 11.75 -19.65 13.36
C ILE A 59 11.12 -21.02 13.55
N GLY A 60 11.39 -21.94 12.62
CA GLY A 60 10.73 -23.25 12.61
C GLY A 60 9.23 -23.16 12.28
N GLU A 61 8.43 -24.06 12.84
CA GLU A 61 7.01 -24.17 12.48
C GLU A 61 6.08 -23.23 13.26
N ARG A 62 6.44 -22.84 14.49
CA ARG A 62 5.51 -22.15 15.41
C ARG A 62 6.09 -20.92 16.09
N ASP A 63 7.41 -20.80 16.18
CA ASP A 63 8.01 -19.70 16.91
C ASP A 63 8.15 -18.47 16.04
N LEU A 64 7.86 -17.32 16.63
CA LEU A 64 7.95 -16.02 15.99
C LEU A 64 8.83 -15.14 16.86
N ILE A 65 9.85 -14.55 16.25
CA ILE A 65 10.70 -13.58 16.92
C ILE A 65 10.44 -12.19 16.38
N GLU A 66 10.44 -11.21 17.28
CA GLU A 66 10.47 -9.80 16.90
C GLU A 66 11.88 -9.48 16.38
N VAL A 67 11.95 -8.86 15.21
CA VAL A 67 13.20 -8.46 14.56
C VAL A 67 13.16 -6.97 14.25
N ALA A 68 14.33 -6.34 14.19
CA ALA A 68 14.45 -4.96 13.74
C ALA A 68 14.15 -4.85 12.24
N HIS A 69 13.60 -3.73 11.81
CA HIS A 69 13.43 -3.44 10.38
C HIS A 69 14.80 -3.36 9.70
N PRO A 70 14.93 -3.84 8.46
CA PRO A 70 16.16 -3.71 7.68
C PRO A 70 16.58 -2.24 7.54
N ALA A 71 17.89 -2.00 7.59
CA ALA A 71 18.43 -0.69 7.26
C ALA A 71 18.05 -0.31 5.82
N PRO A 72 17.75 0.97 5.53
CA PRO A 72 17.57 1.43 4.16
C PRO A 72 18.79 1.09 3.31
N LEU A 73 18.57 0.64 2.08
CA LEU A 73 19.64 0.39 1.12
C LEU A 73 20.41 1.70 0.85
N GLU A 74 21.71 1.60 0.58
CA GLU A 74 22.53 2.76 0.21
C GLU A 74 21.96 3.44 -1.04
N GLY A 75 21.76 4.76 -0.97
CA GLY A 75 21.15 5.55 -2.04
C GLY A 75 19.61 5.58 -2.04
N ALA A 76 18.94 4.87 -1.12
CA ALA A 76 17.48 4.97 -0.99
C ALA A 76 17.06 6.35 -0.44
N THR A 77 15.96 6.88 -0.97
CA THR A 77 15.35 8.14 -0.49
C THR A 77 15.06 8.06 1.01
N LYS A 78 15.48 9.05 1.80
CA LYS A 78 15.27 9.08 3.27
C LYS A 78 13.79 9.12 3.63
N ARG A 79 13.35 8.25 4.55
CA ARG A 79 11.97 8.21 5.05
C ARG A 79 11.64 9.53 5.72
N GLN A 80 10.63 10.23 5.22
CA GLN A 80 10.05 11.36 5.93
C GLN A 80 9.23 10.79 7.09
N GLU A 81 9.63 11.14 8.30
CA GLU A 81 8.92 10.71 9.51
C GLU A 81 7.47 11.20 9.49
N GLY A 82 6.54 10.37 9.97
CA GLY A 82 5.11 10.67 10.00
C GLY A 82 4.40 10.71 8.64
N CYS A 83 5.12 10.53 7.52
CA CYS A 83 4.53 10.54 6.18
C CYS A 83 4.52 9.12 5.58
N PRO A 84 3.37 8.65 5.07
CA PRO A 84 3.34 7.39 4.35
C PRO A 84 4.02 7.53 2.99
N ARG A 85 4.38 6.41 2.37
CA ARG A 85 5.11 6.38 1.10
C ARG A 85 4.28 5.71 0.02
N LEU A 86 4.39 6.22 -1.20
CA LEU A 86 3.88 5.57 -2.38
C LEU A 86 5.01 4.79 -3.03
N TYR A 87 4.76 3.52 -3.32
CA TYR A 87 5.64 2.64 -4.07
C TYR A 87 4.91 2.20 -5.33
N LEU A 88 5.64 2.03 -6.43
CA LEU A 88 5.11 1.46 -7.67
C LEU A 88 5.82 0.13 -7.87
N ALA A 89 5.16 -0.97 -7.52
CA ALA A 89 5.74 -2.29 -7.64
C ALA A 89 4.66 -3.37 -7.72
N PRO A 90 5.01 -4.58 -8.21
CA PRO A 90 4.08 -5.69 -8.28
C PRO A 90 3.49 -6.05 -6.91
N ILE A 91 2.20 -6.37 -6.92
CA ILE A 91 1.48 -6.95 -5.79
C ILE A 91 1.21 -8.41 -6.16
N ALA A 92 1.75 -9.36 -5.39
CA ALA A 92 1.38 -10.76 -5.57
C ALA A 92 0.07 -11.02 -4.82
N SER A 93 -0.88 -11.67 -5.48
CA SER A 93 -2.16 -12.00 -4.86
C SER A 93 -2.45 -13.49 -4.89
N GLY A 94 -3.15 -13.95 -3.85
CA GLY A 94 -3.61 -15.32 -3.68
C GLY A 94 -3.33 -15.82 -2.26
N ARG A 95 -4.25 -16.61 -1.71
CA ARG A 95 -4.15 -17.08 -0.31
C ARG A 95 -2.85 -17.84 0.00
N ALA A 96 -2.38 -18.68 -0.93
CA ALA A 96 -1.14 -19.44 -0.75
C ALA A 96 0.06 -18.48 -0.63
N VAL A 97 0.21 -17.57 -1.60
CA VAL A 97 1.32 -16.62 -1.59
C VAL A 97 1.21 -15.65 -0.42
N ALA A 98 0.02 -15.24 0.01
CA ALA A 98 -0.10 -14.36 1.18
C ALA A 98 0.30 -15.04 2.50
N ARG A 99 -0.01 -16.34 2.67
CA ARG A 99 0.15 -17.06 3.95
C ARG A 99 1.49 -17.78 4.09
N GLU A 100 2.04 -18.30 3.01
CA GLU A 100 3.25 -19.13 3.03
C GLU A 100 4.53 -18.29 2.90
N ASP A 101 5.33 -18.24 3.96
CA ASP A 101 6.54 -17.41 4.04
C ASP A 101 7.56 -17.74 2.94
N GLN A 102 7.76 -19.03 2.66
CA GLN A 102 8.69 -19.48 1.61
C GLN A 102 8.22 -19.03 0.23
N LEU A 103 6.91 -19.14 -0.03
CA LEU A 103 6.33 -18.72 -1.29
C LEU A 103 6.40 -17.19 -1.45
N ARG A 104 6.17 -16.41 -0.38
CA ARG A 104 6.39 -14.95 -0.40
C ARG A 104 7.81 -14.59 -0.78
N GLN A 105 8.80 -15.24 -0.17
CA GLN A 105 10.20 -14.98 -0.47
C GLN A 105 10.54 -15.32 -1.92
N GLN A 106 10.06 -16.46 -2.41
CA GLN A 106 10.22 -16.85 -3.82
C GLN A 106 9.62 -15.81 -4.76
N PHE A 107 8.37 -15.40 -4.56
CA PHE A 107 7.71 -14.38 -5.38
C PHE A 107 8.41 -13.02 -5.31
N SER A 108 8.82 -12.58 -4.10
CA SER A 108 9.56 -11.34 -3.94
C SER A 108 10.89 -11.37 -4.70
N SER A 109 11.64 -12.46 -4.61
CA SER A 109 12.92 -12.62 -5.31
C SER A 109 12.77 -12.73 -6.84
N GLN A 110 11.72 -13.40 -7.31
CA GLN A 110 11.52 -13.69 -8.73
C GLN A 110 10.87 -12.51 -9.48
N PHE A 111 9.91 -11.83 -8.85
CA PHE A 111 9.08 -10.81 -9.50
C PHE A 111 9.29 -9.40 -8.94
N GLY A 112 10.16 -9.22 -7.95
CA GLY A 112 10.35 -7.92 -7.29
C GLY A 112 9.11 -7.46 -6.53
N THR A 113 8.26 -8.40 -6.08
CA THR A 113 7.03 -8.10 -5.34
C THR A 113 7.34 -7.41 -4.01
N LEU A 114 6.65 -6.30 -3.75
CA LEU A 114 6.77 -5.54 -2.50
C LEU A 114 5.55 -5.67 -1.58
N ALA A 115 4.42 -6.18 -2.07
CA ALA A 115 3.28 -6.52 -1.23
C ALA A 115 2.52 -7.73 -1.68
N PHE A 116 1.78 -8.27 -0.71
CA PHE A 116 1.01 -9.48 -0.84
C PHE A 116 -0.43 -9.21 -0.45
N ASP A 117 -1.36 -9.79 -1.19
CA ASP A 117 -2.78 -9.80 -0.88
C ASP A 117 -3.37 -11.20 -1.00
N SER A 118 -4.49 -11.45 -0.31
CA SER A 118 -5.14 -12.77 -0.31
C SER A 118 -6.30 -12.92 -1.30
N GLU A 119 -6.89 -11.83 -1.81
CA GLU A 119 -8.21 -11.88 -2.49
C GLU A 119 -8.30 -10.99 -3.76
N PHE A 120 -7.26 -10.23 -4.11
CA PHE A 120 -7.21 -9.41 -5.33
C PHE A 120 -7.15 -10.26 -6.59
N ASP A 121 -6.64 -11.49 -6.52
CA ASP A 121 -6.66 -12.46 -7.62
C ASP A 121 -8.06 -12.64 -8.19
N ALA A 122 -9.06 -12.92 -7.34
CA ALA A 122 -10.45 -13.05 -7.77
C ALA A 122 -11.04 -11.75 -8.36
N VAL A 123 -10.63 -10.59 -7.83
CA VAL A 123 -11.07 -9.28 -8.34
C VAL A 123 -10.48 -9.03 -9.73
N VAL A 124 -9.18 -9.28 -9.90
CA VAL A 124 -8.47 -9.08 -11.17
C VAL A 124 -9.00 -10.04 -12.23
N ASP A 125 -9.23 -11.31 -11.89
CA ASP A 125 -9.84 -12.29 -12.79
C ASP A 125 -11.22 -11.83 -13.28
N SER A 126 -12.03 -11.25 -12.38
CA SER A 126 -13.33 -10.68 -12.74
C SER A 126 -13.22 -9.46 -13.65
N VAL A 127 -12.29 -8.53 -13.36
CA VAL A 127 -12.04 -7.33 -14.18
C VAL A 127 -11.61 -7.73 -15.59
N ILE A 128 -10.65 -8.64 -15.70
CA ILE A 128 -10.15 -9.16 -16.98
C ILE A 128 -11.24 -9.95 -17.71
N GLY A 129 -11.97 -10.82 -17.00
CA GLY A 129 -13.07 -11.61 -17.57
C GLY A 129 -14.22 -10.77 -18.12
N ASN A 130 -14.40 -9.55 -17.63
CA ASN A 130 -15.34 -8.56 -18.14
C ASN A 130 -14.73 -7.64 -19.22
N CYS A 131 -13.58 -8.02 -19.79
CA CYS A 131 -12.87 -7.26 -20.84
C CYS A 131 -12.56 -5.82 -20.43
N ARG A 132 -12.18 -5.60 -19.16
CA ARG A 132 -11.69 -4.30 -18.68
C ARG A 132 -10.17 -4.27 -18.74
N ASP A 133 -9.66 -3.55 -19.73
CA ASP A 133 -8.21 -3.52 -20.01
C ASP A 133 -7.45 -2.44 -19.22
N SER A 134 -8.18 -1.53 -18.56
CA SER A 134 -7.61 -0.43 -17.77
C SER A 134 -8.12 -0.49 -16.35
N PHE A 135 -7.22 -0.78 -15.41
CA PHE A 135 -7.54 -0.81 -13.98
C PHE A 135 -6.30 -0.51 -13.16
N VAL A 136 -6.53 0.02 -11.95
CA VAL A 136 -5.49 0.24 -10.96
C VAL A 136 -5.81 -0.58 -9.72
N VAL A 137 -4.79 -1.21 -9.16
CA VAL A 137 -4.84 -1.81 -7.84
C VAL A 137 -4.08 -0.91 -6.86
N LEU A 138 -4.72 -0.51 -5.77
CA LEU A 138 -4.11 0.23 -4.67
C LEU A 138 -4.20 -0.60 -3.38
N ARG A 139 -3.06 -0.76 -2.70
CA ARG A 139 -3.00 -1.48 -1.42
C ARG A 139 -2.38 -0.64 -0.33
N GLY A 140 -3.13 -0.33 0.72
CA GLY A 140 -2.58 0.17 1.98
C GLY A 140 -1.95 -0.98 2.79
N ILE A 141 -0.71 -0.80 3.25
CA ILE A 141 0.02 -1.84 4.00
C ILE A 141 -0.22 -1.70 5.50
N ALA A 142 -1.06 -2.55 6.09
CA ALA A 142 -1.35 -2.55 7.53
C ALA A 142 -0.45 -3.48 8.37
N ASP A 143 0.09 -4.52 7.75
CA ASP A 143 1.00 -5.45 8.41
C ASP A 143 2.03 -6.03 7.42
N TYR A 144 2.92 -6.90 7.94
CA TYR A 144 3.98 -7.56 7.18
C TYR A 144 3.66 -9.02 6.83
N LYS A 145 2.40 -9.45 6.97
CA LYS A 145 2.00 -10.83 6.76
C LYS A 145 0.71 -10.92 5.93
N ASP A 146 -0.40 -11.32 6.56
CA ASP A 146 -1.62 -11.79 5.89
C ASP A 146 -2.88 -11.02 6.28
N GLY A 147 -2.75 -9.86 6.93
CA GLY A 147 -3.89 -9.07 7.40
C GLY A 147 -4.50 -9.55 8.73
N THR A 148 -4.01 -10.64 9.32
CA THR A 148 -4.58 -11.18 10.58
C THR A 148 -4.05 -10.47 11.82
N ARG A 149 -2.97 -9.70 11.67
CA ARG A 149 -2.30 -8.98 12.76
C ARG A 149 -2.52 -7.49 12.60
N ARG A 150 -2.24 -6.73 13.67
CA ARG A 150 -2.24 -5.26 13.64
C ARG A 150 -3.49 -4.65 13.05
N LYS A 151 -4.63 -5.08 13.57
CA LYS A 151 -5.93 -4.50 13.17
C LYS A 151 -5.98 -2.99 13.40
N GLU A 152 -5.25 -2.48 14.39
CA GLU A 152 -5.07 -1.05 14.65
C GLU A 152 -4.45 -0.24 13.48
N TRP A 153 -3.65 -0.88 12.62
CA TRP A 153 -3.06 -0.21 11.45
C TRP A 153 -3.99 -0.20 10.24
N GLN A 154 -5.03 -1.05 10.21
CA GLN A 154 -5.92 -1.20 9.04
C GLN A 154 -6.72 0.07 8.72
N PRO A 155 -7.33 0.77 9.70
CA PRO A 155 -8.05 2.00 9.40
C PRO A 155 -7.13 3.06 8.78
N TYR A 156 -5.98 3.35 9.41
CA TYR A 156 -4.99 4.27 8.85
C TYR A 156 -4.53 3.83 7.45
N ALA A 157 -4.28 2.54 7.22
CA ALA A 157 -3.90 2.00 5.91
C ALA A 157 -4.93 2.34 4.83
N SER A 158 -6.19 2.08 5.17
CA SER A 158 -7.32 2.26 4.26
C SER A 158 -7.50 3.73 3.91
N LEU A 159 -7.35 4.63 4.89
CA LEU A 159 -7.47 6.07 4.66
C LEU A 159 -6.35 6.60 3.77
N VAL A 160 -5.12 6.16 3.98
CA VAL A 160 -3.99 6.53 3.11
C VAL A 160 -4.24 6.06 1.67
N ALA A 161 -4.67 4.82 1.48
CA ALA A 161 -4.99 4.28 0.16
C ALA A 161 -6.15 5.05 -0.52
N ALA A 162 -7.22 5.36 0.23
CA ALA A 162 -8.34 6.17 -0.26
C ALA A 162 -7.91 7.59 -0.64
N SER A 163 -6.98 8.18 0.11
CA SER A 163 -6.45 9.52 -0.17
C SER A 163 -5.61 9.55 -1.44
N VAL A 164 -4.83 8.49 -1.70
CA VAL A 164 -4.12 8.30 -2.98
C VAL A 164 -5.12 8.12 -4.12
N MET A 165 -6.16 7.30 -3.94
CA MET A 165 -7.21 7.12 -4.94
C MET A 165 -7.91 8.44 -5.28
N LYS A 166 -8.27 9.24 -4.26
CA LYS A 166 -8.88 10.57 -4.45
C LYS A 166 -7.95 11.48 -5.27
N ALA A 167 -6.65 11.47 -5.00
CA ALA A 167 -5.68 12.22 -5.79
C ALA A 167 -5.62 11.78 -7.26
N ILE A 168 -5.68 10.48 -7.52
CA ILE A 168 -5.71 9.96 -8.89
C ILE A 168 -6.99 10.44 -9.59
N ILE A 169 -8.16 10.22 -9.00
CA ILE A 169 -9.45 10.60 -9.60
C ILE A 169 -9.53 12.10 -9.85
N CYS A 170 -9.15 12.94 -8.88
CA CYS A 170 -9.16 14.40 -9.05
C CYS A 170 -8.10 14.92 -10.02
N GLY A 171 -7.07 14.13 -10.33
CA GLY A 171 -6.05 14.44 -11.31
C GLY A 171 -6.34 13.92 -12.72
N MET A 172 -7.42 13.14 -12.89
CA MET A 172 -7.87 12.68 -14.20
C MET A 172 -8.72 13.76 -14.87
N ASP A 173 -8.52 13.94 -16.17
CA ASP A 173 -9.42 14.75 -16.97
C ASP A 173 -10.83 14.15 -16.96
N ALA A 174 -11.83 15.02 -17.03
CA ALA A 174 -13.20 14.57 -17.23
C ALA A 174 -13.26 13.75 -18.53
N PRO A 175 -14.08 12.68 -18.58
CA PRO A 175 -14.27 11.92 -19.81
C PRO A 175 -14.66 12.87 -20.94
N ALA A 176 -13.97 12.78 -22.08
CA ALA A 176 -14.21 13.65 -23.23
C ALA A 176 -15.63 13.50 -23.83
N ASP A 177 -16.31 12.41 -23.47
CA ASP A 177 -17.63 12.06 -23.97
C ASP A 177 -18.61 11.91 -22.79
N ALA A 178 -19.36 12.98 -22.49
CA ALA A 178 -20.50 12.99 -21.58
C ALA A 178 -21.75 13.48 -22.30
#